data_AF-X0WND0-F1
#
_entry.id   AF-X0WND0-F1
#
_cell.length_a   1.000
_cell.length_b   1.000
_cell.length_c   1.000
_cell.angle_alpha   90.00
_cell.angle_beta   90.00
_cell.angle_gamma   90.00
#
_symmetry.space_group_name_H-M   'P 1'
#
loop_
_entity.id
_entity.type
_entity.pdbx_description
1 polymer ?
#
loop_
_entity_poly.entity_id
_entity_poly.type
_entity_poly.pdbx_seq_one_letter_code
_entity_poly.pdbx_strand_id
1 'polypeptide(L)'
;MNYFDIIDKLKTHFDGDVLVNTVTQGNLFDIDLSKQTIFPLVHIIVNTASLEGNVVRYNISILAMDIVDITKDEDVNKFDGNDNELYVLNTQLQVLTRCYELLLRGDLWTDKFQIDGNPTC
;
A
#
# COMPACT_ATOMS: atom_id res chain seq x y z
N MET A 1 5.47 22.91 1.85
CA MET A 1 4.95 21.53 1.85
C MET A 1 6.14 20.64 2.05
N ASN A 2 6.13 19.87 3.12
CA ASN A 2 7.27 19.08 3.54
C ASN A 2 7.05 17.62 3.16
N TYR A 3 8.15 16.89 2.96
CA TYR A 3 8.17 15.44 2.72
C TYR A 3 7.32 14.66 3.75
N PHE A 4 7.27 15.12 5.00
CA PHE A 4 6.49 14.48 6.07
C PHE A 4 4.97 14.60 5.88
N ASP A 5 4.48 15.67 5.23
CA ASP A 5 3.03 15.93 5.13
C ASP A 5 2.31 14.81 4.34
N ILE A 6 2.93 14.29 3.28
CA ILE A 6 2.36 13.20 2.48
C ILE A 6 2.51 11.83 3.17
N ILE A 7 3.67 11.58 3.78
CA ILE A 7 3.94 10.34 4.50
C ILE A 7 2.99 10.19 5.69
N ASP A 8 2.82 11.24 6.49
CA ASP A 8 1.98 11.20 7.68
C ASP A 8 0.49 11.03 7.33
N LYS A 9 0.03 11.62 6.22
CA LYS A 9 -1.34 11.40 5.73
C LYS A 9 -1.57 9.97 5.28
N LEU A 10 -0.66 9.41 4.47
CA LEU A 10 -0.75 8.02 4.04
C LEU A 10 -0.70 7.07 5.25
N LYS A 11 0.23 7.31 6.18
CA LYS A 11 0.34 6.54 7.42
C LYS A 11 -0.95 6.59 8.23
N THR A 12 -1.52 7.79 8.45
CA THR A 12 -2.77 7.96 9.21
C THR A 12 -3.93 7.22 8.55
N HIS A 13 -3.99 7.21 7.22
CA HIS A 13 -5.01 6.45 6.50
C HIS A 13 -4.86 4.94 6.73
N PHE A 14 -3.66 4.39 6.52
CA PHE A 14 -3.42 2.95 6.66
C PHE A 14 -3.51 2.47 8.11
N ASP A 15 -3.05 3.25 9.08
CA ASP A 15 -3.23 2.95 10.52
C ASP A 15 -4.72 2.90 10.92
N GLY A 16 -5.58 3.58 10.17
CA GLY A 16 -7.03 3.58 10.37
C GLY A 16 -7.77 2.50 9.59
N ASP A 17 -7.09 1.73 8.74
CA ASP A 17 -7.72 0.68 7.94
C ASP A 17 -7.75 -0.65 8.71
N VAL A 18 -8.94 -1.25 8.82
CA VAL A 18 -9.14 -2.53 9.51
C VAL A 18 -8.43 -3.71 8.82
N LEU A 19 -8.04 -3.54 7.56
CA LEU A 19 -7.31 -4.53 6.76
C LEU A 19 -5.79 -4.43 6.91
N VAL A 20 -5.28 -3.48 7.69
CA VAL A 20 -3.84 -3.24 7.88
C VAL A 20 -3.49 -3.33 9.36
N ASN A 21 -2.45 -4.08 9.69
CA ASN A 21 -1.96 -4.24 11.06
C ASN A 21 -0.71 -3.40 11.33
N THR A 22 0.18 -3.29 10.34
CA THR A 22 1.43 -2.53 10.46
C THR A 22 1.65 -1.64 9.24
N VAL A 23 2.17 -0.44 9.47
CA VAL A 23 2.61 0.49 8.42
C VAL A 23 4.09 0.79 8.59
N THR A 24 4.86 0.70 7.51
CA THR A 24 6.30 0.96 7.49
C THR A 24 6.68 1.86 6.33
N GLN A 25 7.87 2.46 6.39
CA GLN A 25 8.44 3.23 5.28
C GLN A 25 9.94 2.98 5.16
N GLY A 26 10.51 3.32 4.01
CA GLY A 26 11.95 3.32 3.78
C GLY A 26 12.41 2.16 2.91
N ASN A 27 13.49 1.50 3.30
CA ASN A 27 14.03 0.37 2.56
C ASN A 27 13.35 -0.93 3.01
N LEU A 28 12.83 -1.70 2.05
CA LEU A 28 12.18 -2.98 2.31
C LEU A 28 13.12 -3.99 3.00
N PHE A 29 14.43 -3.93 2.73
CA PHE A 29 15.41 -4.83 3.33
C PHE A 29 15.66 -4.58 4.82
N ASP A 30 15.25 -3.43 5.35
CA ASP A 30 15.39 -3.11 6.77
C ASP A 30 14.24 -3.70 7.61
N ILE A 31 13.23 -4.29 6.95
CA ILE A 31 12.08 -4.91 7.58
C ILE A 31 12.30 -6.41 7.69
N ASP A 32 12.12 -6.93 8.89
CA ASP A 32 12.12 -8.37 9.13
C ASP A 32 10.81 -9.00 8.65
N LEU A 33 10.76 -9.34 7.37
CA LEU A 33 9.63 -10.03 6.73
C LEU A 33 9.40 -11.45 7.26
N SER A 34 10.35 -12.02 8.04
CA SER A 34 10.14 -13.34 8.68
C SER A 34 9.18 -13.27 9.86
N LYS A 35 8.95 -12.06 10.40
CA LYS A 35 8.08 -11.84 11.55
C LYS A 35 6.61 -11.84 11.14
N GLN A 36 5.97 -13.01 11.17
CA GLN A 36 4.57 -13.18 10.76
C GLN A 36 3.57 -12.24 11.47
N THR A 37 3.86 -11.78 12.69
CA THR A 37 2.95 -10.92 13.47
C THR A 37 2.78 -9.51 12.89
N ILE A 38 3.58 -9.11 11.89
CA ILE A 38 3.49 -7.78 11.26
C ILE A 38 2.48 -7.74 10.11
N PHE A 39 2.07 -8.89 9.59
CA PHE A 39 1.09 -8.97 8.52
C PHE A 39 -0.34 -8.86 9.05
N PRO A 40 -1.29 -8.31 8.26
CA PRO A 40 -1.09 -7.64 6.97
C PRO A 40 -0.31 -6.31 7.12
N LEU A 41 0.64 -6.07 6.22
CA LEU A 41 1.59 -4.96 6.27
C LEU A 41 1.45 -4.06 5.04
N VAL A 42 1.46 -2.74 5.25
CA VAL A 42 1.66 -1.76 4.19
C VAL A 42 3.05 -1.13 4.30
N HIS A 43 3.78 -1.09 3.20
CA HIS A 43 5.11 -0.49 3.10
C HIS A 43 5.13 0.63 2.07
N ILE A 44 5.59 1.82 2.48
CA ILE A 44 5.63 3.02 1.66
C ILE A 44 7.08 3.33 1.27
N ILE A 45 7.32 3.44 -0.03
CA ILE A 45 8.63 3.78 -0.61
C ILE A 45 8.49 5.06 -1.42
N VAL A 46 9.28 6.08 -1.08
CA VAL A 46 9.40 7.28 -1.93
C VAL A 46 10.59 7.08 -2.86
N ASN A 47 10.32 6.86 -4.15
CA ASN A 47 11.35 6.59 -5.14
C ASN A 47 12.08 7.87 -5.55
N THR A 48 11.34 8.93 -5.85
CA THR A 48 11.90 10.21 -6.31
C THR A 48 11.04 11.39 -5.85
N ALA A 49 11.68 12.56 -5.74
CA ALA A 49 11.03 13.85 -5.54
C ALA A 49 11.64 14.85 -6.51
N SER A 50 10.90 15.25 -7.55
CA SER A 50 11.35 16.26 -8.53
C SER A 50 10.72 17.62 -8.23
N LEU A 51 11.53 18.66 -8.36
CA LEU A 51 11.09 20.05 -8.21
C LEU A 51 10.67 20.59 -9.58
N GLU A 52 9.38 20.88 -9.76
CA GLU A 52 8.81 21.41 -10.99
C GLU A 52 8.21 22.80 -10.70
N GLY A 53 9.07 23.83 -10.78
CA GLY A 53 8.66 25.21 -10.52
C GLY A 53 8.21 25.41 -9.07
N ASN A 54 6.91 25.63 -8.88
CA ASN A 54 6.26 25.81 -7.57
C ASN A 54 5.64 24.53 -6.99
N VAL A 55 5.81 23.39 -7.66
CA VAL A 55 5.28 22.08 -7.25
C VAL A 55 6.42 21.09 -7.02
N VAL A 56 6.25 20.21 -6.04
CA VAL A 56 7.13 19.06 -5.83
C VAL A 56 6.36 17.80 -6.22
N ARG A 57 6.88 17.05 -7.19
CA ARG A 57 6.29 15.82 -7.69
C ARG A 57 6.98 14.64 -7.05
N TYR A 58 6.20 13.83 -6.33
CA TYR A 58 6.70 12.61 -5.70
C TYR A 58 6.31 11.39 -6.52
N ASN A 59 7.25 10.48 -6.71
CA ASN A 59 6.97 9.12 -7.16
C ASN A 59 7.02 8.20 -5.94
N ILE A 60 5.89 7.58 -5.61
CA ILE A 60 5.73 6.75 -4.41
C ILE A 60 5.22 5.38 -4.83
N SER A 61 5.85 4.33 -4.31
CA SER A 61 5.37 2.95 -4.40
C SER A 61 4.80 2.53 -3.05
N ILE A 62 3.61 1.94 -3.07
CA ILE A 62 2.94 1.40 -1.89
C ILE A 62 2.79 -0.10 -2.09
N LEU A 63 3.33 -0.88 -1.16
CA LEU A 63 3.25 -2.33 -1.18
C LEU A 63 2.29 -2.78 -0.07
N ALA A 64 1.24 -3.51 -0.43
CA ALA A 64 0.34 -4.17 0.51
C ALA A 64 0.61 -5.67 0.48
N MET A 65 0.96 -6.26 1.62
CA MET A 65 1.43 -7.64 1.72
C MET A 65 0.71 -8.36 2.87
N ASP A 66 0.47 -9.66 2.68
CA ASP A 66 -0.09 -10.54 3.69
C ASP A 66 0.41 -11.98 3.49
N ILE A 67 0.18 -12.85 4.47
CA ILE A 67 0.63 -14.23 4.48
C ILE A 67 -0.29 -15.08 3.59
N VAL A 68 0.32 -15.89 2.72
CA VAL A 68 -0.37 -16.93 1.95
C VAL A 68 -0.30 -18.25 2.70
N ASP A 69 -1.46 -18.84 2.94
CA ASP A 69 -1.61 -20.15 3.56
C ASP A 69 -1.83 -21.23 2.49
N ILE A 70 -0.92 -22.19 2.46
CA ILE A 70 -0.99 -23.36 1.56
C ILE A 70 -1.67 -24.50 2.32
N THR A 71 -2.76 -24.99 1.76
CA THR A 71 -3.49 -26.16 2.27
C THR A 71 -2.71 -27.44 1.91
N LYS A 72 -2.90 -28.53 2.67
CA LYS A 72 -2.24 -29.82 2.44
C LYS A 72 -3.10 -30.83 1.69
N ASP A 73 -4.32 -30.44 1.34
CA ASP A 73 -5.29 -31.30 0.67
C ASP A 73 -4.91 -31.50 -0.81
N GLU A 74 -5.44 -32.52 -1.49
CA GLU A 74 -5.12 -32.70 -2.91
C GLU A 74 -5.74 -31.57 -3.76
N ASP A 75 -4.98 -31.07 -4.73
CA ASP A 75 -5.41 -30.04 -5.69
C ASP A 75 -6.69 -30.48 -6.41
N VAL A 76 -7.83 -29.89 -6.03
CA VAL A 76 -9.11 -30.17 -6.68
C VAL A 76 -9.29 -29.31 -7.94
N ASN A 77 -8.60 -28.15 -8.03
CA ASN A 77 -8.70 -27.20 -9.13
C ASN A 77 -7.35 -26.53 -9.47
N LYS A 78 -6.81 -26.79 -10.67
CA LYS A 78 -5.56 -26.17 -11.16
C LYS A 78 -5.62 -24.65 -11.34
N PHE A 79 -6.81 -24.06 -11.35
CA PHE A 79 -6.99 -22.63 -11.56
C PHE A 79 -6.82 -21.82 -10.27
N ASP A 80 -7.38 -22.30 -9.15
CA ASP A 80 -7.31 -21.63 -7.86
C ASP A 80 -6.11 -22.10 -7.02
N GLY A 81 -5.50 -23.23 -7.40
CA GLY A 81 -4.43 -23.86 -6.63
C GLY A 81 -4.94 -24.40 -5.29
N ASN A 82 -4.00 -24.70 -4.41
CA ASN A 82 -4.27 -25.24 -3.08
C ASN A 82 -3.96 -24.23 -1.96
N ASP A 83 -4.03 -22.95 -2.26
CA ASP A 83 -3.72 -21.88 -1.32
C ASP A 83 -4.80 -20.78 -1.36
N ASN A 84 -4.59 -19.74 -0.55
CA ASN A 84 -5.47 -18.58 -0.50
C ASN A 84 -4.89 -17.36 -1.23
N GLU A 85 -3.92 -17.54 -2.15
CA GLU A 85 -3.19 -16.44 -2.78
C GLU A 85 -4.14 -15.45 -3.47
N LEU A 86 -5.14 -15.94 -4.21
CA LEU A 86 -6.13 -15.09 -4.88
C LEU A 86 -6.96 -14.24 -3.89
N TYR A 87 -7.29 -14.79 -2.72
CA TYR A 87 -8.02 -14.05 -1.67
C TYR A 87 -7.14 -12.99 -1.02
N VAL A 88 -5.86 -13.33 -0.80
CA VAL A 88 -4.85 -12.39 -0.31
C VAL A 88 -4.70 -11.23 -1.30
N LEU A 89 -4.46 -11.53 -2.59
CA LEU A 89 -4.32 -10.53 -3.65
C LEU A 89 -5.56 -9.63 -3.77
N ASN A 90 -6.76 -10.21 -3.68
CA ASN A 90 -8.00 -9.43 -3.70
C ASN A 90 -8.10 -8.48 -2.49
N THR A 91 -7.73 -8.93 -1.29
CA THR A 91 -7.73 -8.11 -0.08
C THR A 91 -6.68 -7.00 -0.15
N GLN A 92 -5.48 -7.30 -0.66
CA GLN A 92 -4.42 -6.30 -0.84
C GLN A 92 -4.80 -5.26 -1.90
N LEU A 93 -5.43 -5.67 -3.00
CA LEU A 93 -5.97 -4.74 -4.00
C LEU A 93 -7.05 -3.83 -3.40
N GLN A 94 -7.89 -4.35 -2.49
CA GLN A 94 -8.88 -3.55 -1.79
C GLN A 94 -8.24 -2.47 -0.91
N VAL A 95 -7.16 -2.79 -0.18
CA VAL A 95 -6.37 -1.82 0.61
C VAL A 95 -5.84 -0.70 -0.29
N LEU A 96 -5.22 -1.05 -1.42
CA LEU A 96 -4.68 -0.07 -2.36
C LEU A 96 -5.77 0.78 -3.02
N THR A 97 -6.90 0.18 -3.36
CA THR A 97 -8.05 0.88 -3.95
C THR A 97 -8.63 1.92 -2.98
N ARG A 98 -8.72 1.59 -1.68
CA ARG A 98 -9.17 2.54 -0.64
C ARG A 98 -8.22 3.71 -0.47
N CYS A 99 -6.91 3.46 -0.56
CA CYS A 99 -5.92 4.55 -0.59
C CYS A 99 -6.07 5.42 -1.84
N TYR A 100 -6.31 4.82 -3.01
CA TYR A 100 -6.59 5.59 -4.23
C TYR A 100 -7.86 6.44 -4.09
N GLU A 101 -8.93 5.89 -3.54
CA GLU A 101 -10.16 6.66 -3.27
C GLU A 101 -9.93 7.82 -2.31
N LEU A 102 -9.12 7.63 -1.26
CA LEU A 102 -8.72 8.73 -0.35
C LEU A 102 -8.03 9.86 -1.12
N LEU A 103 -7.06 9.50 -1.95
CA LEU A 103 -6.30 10.46 -2.76
C LEU A 103 -7.16 11.10 -3.87
N LEU A 104 -8.30 10.52 -4.24
CA LEU A 104 -9.19 11.05 -5.27
C LEU A 104 -10.39 11.83 -4.72
N ARG A 105 -10.96 11.43 -3.57
CA ARG A 105 -12.23 11.94 -3.01
C ARG A 105 -12.08 12.80 -1.75
N GLY A 106 -10.86 13.11 -1.31
CA GLY A 106 -10.64 13.99 -0.17
C GLY A 106 -10.68 15.49 -0.51
N ASP A 107 -10.48 16.31 0.53
CA ASP A 107 -10.22 17.76 0.50
C ASP A 107 -8.87 18.11 -0.18
N LEU A 108 -8.42 17.33 -1.17
CA LEU A 108 -7.09 17.44 -1.79
C LEU A 108 -6.90 18.74 -2.58
N TRP A 109 -7.98 19.41 -2.98
CA TRP A 109 -7.91 20.79 -3.47
C TRP A 109 -7.48 21.77 -2.36
N THR A 110 -7.95 21.54 -1.14
CA THR A 110 -7.67 22.33 0.07
C THR A 110 -6.28 21.98 0.64
N ASP A 111 -5.85 20.73 0.46
CA ASP A 111 -4.62 20.16 1.00
C ASP A 111 -3.41 20.13 0.04
N LYS A 112 -3.57 20.62 -1.20
CA LYS A 112 -2.52 20.76 -2.24
C LYS A 112 -1.87 19.45 -2.71
N PHE A 113 -2.40 18.30 -2.32
CA PHE A 113 -2.00 17.03 -2.91
C PHE A 113 -2.87 16.79 -4.14
N GLN A 114 -2.29 16.31 -5.23
CA GLN A 114 -3.06 15.90 -6.40
C GLN A 114 -2.41 14.64 -6.97
N ILE A 115 -3.24 13.67 -7.31
CA ILE A 115 -2.79 12.56 -8.16
C ILE A 115 -2.53 13.15 -9.54
N ASP A 116 -1.34 12.92 -10.07
CA ASP A 116 -1.08 13.20 -11.48
C ASP A 116 -1.03 11.89 -12.28
N GLY A 117 -1.79 11.86 -13.38
CA GLY A 117 -1.96 10.70 -14.24
C GLY A 117 -2.90 9.64 -13.68
N ASN A 118 -2.72 8.40 -14.16
CA ASN A 118 -3.51 7.24 -13.78
C ASN A 118 -2.63 6.29 -12.95
N PRO A 119 -2.77 6.26 -11.62
CA PRO A 119 -2.09 5.29 -10.77
C PRO A 119 -2.44 3.87 -11.19
N THR A 120 -1.47 2.97 -11.08
CA THR A 120 -1.65 1.54 -11.33
C THR A 120 -1.54 0.79 -10.00
N CYS A 121 -2.47 -0.14 -9.78
CA CYS A 121 -2.47 -1.03 -8.62
C CYS A 121 -2.34 -2.47 -9.11
#